data_AF-A0A800ES80-F1
#
_entry.id   AF-A0A800ES80-F1
#
_cell.length_a   1.000
_cell.length_b   1.000
_cell.length_c   1.000
_cell.angle_alpha   90.00
_cell.angle_beta   90.00
_cell.angle_gamma   90.00
#
_symmetry.space_group_name_H-M   'P 1'
#
loop_
_entity.id
_entity.type
_entity.pdbx_description
1 polymer ?
#
loop_
_entity_poly.entity_id
_entity_poly.type
_entity_poly.pdbx_seq_one_letter_code
_entity_poly.pdbx_strand_id
1 'polypeptide(L)'
;MRLRRGVYGQRYDNGQRHDGLSSRELDFPNAELTKGPGTLWDAPGMVRIKNPFGAMTADQMDVLADVGEEYADSILHVTTRQDIQLHFVHLEETPDLMRRLGAAGITTHEACGNVVRNVTACHL
;
A
#
# COMPACT_ATOMS: atom_id res chain seq x y z
N MET A 1 -18.83 2.97 0.87
CA MET A 1 -17.46 3.53 0.73
C MET A 1 -16.98 3.93 2.11
N ARG A 2 -16.04 3.16 2.69
CA ARG A 2 -15.47 3.46 4.02
C ARG A 2 -14.62 4.72 3.85
N LEU A 3 -14.91 5.78 4.60
CA LEU A 3 -14.06 6.98 4.59
C LEU A 3 -12.65 6.55 5.03
N ARG A 4 -11.67 6.62 4.13
CA ARG A 4 -10.29 6.18 4.38
C ARG A 4 -9.72 7.00 5.53
N ARG A 5 -9.06 6.33 6.47
CA ARG A 5 -8.49 6.95 7.67
C ARG A 5 -7.02 7.31 7.44
N GLY A 6 -6.63 8.49 7.93
CA GLY A 6 -5.26 8.97 7.90
C GLY A 6 -4.93 9.82 6.66
N VAL A 7 -4.28 10.95 6.92
CA VAL A 7 -4.04 12.04 5.96
C VAL A 7 -2.55 12.23 5.65
N TYR A 8 -1.64 11.82 6.54
CA TYR A 8 -0.19 11.97 6.31
C TYR A 8 0.34 10.84 5.42
N GLY A 9 0.36 11.07 4.11
CA GLY A 9 0.93 10.16 3.12
C GLY A 9 2.45 10.03 3.22
N GLN A 10 3.07 9.38 2.22
CA GLN A 10 4.53 9.21 2.13
C GLN A 10 5.27 10.55 2.28
N ARG A 11 6.58 10.51 2.54
CA ARG A 11 7.48 11.64 2.91
C ARG A 11 7.33 12.97 2.12
N TYR A 12 6.56 13.00 1.04
CA TYR A 12 6.19 14.14 0.23
C TYR A 12 4.66 14.11 -0.04
N ASP A 13 3.83 14.38 0.97
CA ASP A 13 2.41 14.64 0.73
C ASP A 13 2.25 16.14 0.46
N ASN A 14 1.61 16.50 -0.63
CA ASN A 14 1.37 17.90 -1.02
C ASN A 14 0.07 18.47 -0.44
N GLY A 15 -0.57 17.71 0.45
CA GLY A 15 -1.84 18.08 1.07
C GLY A 15 -3.06 17.89 0.17
N GLN A 16 -2.88 17.25 -0.97
CA GLN A 16 -3.90 17.05 -1.98
C GLN A 16 -3.99 15.57 -2.33
N ARG A 17 -5.21 15.01 -2.34
CA ARG A 17 -5.43 13.65 -2.87
C ARG A 17 -6.51 13.62 -3.92
N HIS A 18 -6.26 12.83 -4.96
CA HIS A 18 -7.22 12.59 -6.01
C HIS A 18 -8.17 11.45 -5.58
N ASP A 19 -9.46 11.72 -5.50
CA ASP A 19 -10.50 10.76 -5.09
C ASP A 19 -11.03 9.90 -6.27
N GLY A 20 -10.37 9.99 -7.43
CA GLY A 20 -10.80 9.37 -8.69
C GLY A 20 -11.65 10.30 -9.57
N LEU A 21 -12.16 11.41 -9.03
CA LEU A 21 -12.94 12.42 -9.76
C LEU A 21 -12.27 13.80 -9.76
N SER A 22 -11.66 14.19 -8.64
CA SER A 22 -11.06 15.51 -8.44
C SER A 22 -9.97 15.48 -7.36
N SER A 23 -9.09 16.48 -7.39
CA SER A 23 -8.15 16.72 -6.29
C SER A 23 -8.87 17.38 -5.11
N ARG A 24 -8.66 16.84 -3.91
CA ARG A 24 -9.25 17.33 -2.64
C ARG A 24 -8.15 17.73 -1.67
N GLU A 25 -8.37 18.82 -0.95
CA GLU A 25 -7.57 19.19 0.21
C GLU A 25 -7.81 18.22 1.37
N LEU A 26 -6.72 17.79 2.00
CA LEU A 26 -6.77 16.98 3.21
C LEU A 26 -6.68 17.87 4.44
N ASP A 27 -7.55 17.61 5.42
CA ASP A 27 -7.47 18.24 6.73
C ASP A 27 -6.41 17.52 7.57
N PHE A 28 -5.38 18.25 8.01
CA PHE A 28 -4.26 17.71 8.77
C PHE A 28 -4.44 18.04 10.26
N PRO A 29 -4.73 17.04 11.12
CA PRO A 29 -4.98 17.26 12.56
C PRO A 29 -3.79 17.90 13.30
N ASN A 30 -2.58 17.69 12.79
CA ASN A 30 -1.32 18.26 13.27
C ASN A 30 -0.76 19.24 12.22
N ALA A 31 -0.46 20.47 12.64
CA ALA A 31 -0.03 21.58 11.78
C ALA A 31 1.30 21.34 11.04
N GLU A 32 2.09 20.35 11.44
CA GLU A 32 3.30 19.95 10.72
C GLU A 32 2.95 18.97 9.59
N LEU A 33 3.21 19.38 8.34
CA LEU A 33 2.95 18.60 7.10
C LEU A 33 3.79 17.33 6.96
N THR A 34 4.60 16.97 7.96
CA THR A 34 5.58 15.89 7.88
C THR A 34 5.23 14.75 8.82
N LYS A 35 5.39 13.52 8.32
CA LYS A 35 5.21 12.30 9.10
C LYS A 35 6.23 12.27 10.26
N GLY A 36 5.74 12.22 11.49
CA GLY A 36 6.55 12.22 12.71
C GLY A 36 6.02 11.28 13.79
N PRO A 37 6.67 11.21 14.97
CA PRO A 37 6.24 10.35 16.07
C PRO A 37 4.81 10.63 16.54
N GLY A 38 4.35 11.88 16.42
CA GLY A 38 3.01 12.32 16.82
C GLY A 38 1.91 12.07 15.79
N THR A 39 2.24 11.65 14.56
CA THR A 39 1.26 11.44 13.48
C THR A 39 1.02 9.95 13.19
N LEU A 40 1.45 9.06 14.09
CA LEU A 40 1.57 7.62 13.82
C LEU A 40 0.22 6.98 13.46
N TRP A 41 -0.85 7.41 14.11
CA TRP A 41 -2.22 6.93 13.88
C TRP A 41 -2.87 7.57 12.64
N ASP A 42 -2.41 8.74 12.24
CA ASP A 42 -2.95 9.50 11.12
C ASP A 42 -2.11 9.33 9.83
N ALA A 43 -1.02 8.56 9.90
CA ALA A 43 -0.06 8.40 8.82
C ALA A 43 -0.11 7.00 8.19
N PRO A 44 -0.97 6.79 7.18
CA PRO A 44 -1.12 5.48 6.57
C PRO A 44 0.19 4.98 5.93
N GLY A 45 0.31 3.67 5.86
CA GLY A 45 1.47 2.95 5.35
C GLY A 45 1.41 2.66 3.86
N MET A 46 2.53 2.17 3.34
CA MET A 46 2.58 1.46 2.07
C MET A 46 3.00 0.02 2.36
N VAL A 47 2.25 -0.93 1.81
CA VAL A 47 2.54 -2.35 1.89
C VAL A 47 3.01 -2.81 0.53
N ARG A 48 4.20 -3.43 0.48
CA ARG A 48 4.75 -4.03 -0.73
C ARG A 48 4.75 -5.54 -0.57
N ILE A 49 4.32 -6.26 -1.60
CA ILE A 49 4.43 -7.72 -1.62
C ILE A 49 5.87 -8.12 -2.00
N LYS A 50 6.13 -9.41 -2.17
CA LYS A 50 7.38 -9.93 -2.73
C LYS A 50 7.00 -10.99 -3.74
N ASN A 51 7.17 -10.65 -5.01
CA ASN A 51 6.69 -11.46 -6.13
C ASN A 51 7.84 -11.95 -7.04
N PRO A 52 8.52 -13.06 -6.69
CA PRO A 52 9.64 -13.57 -7.48
C PRO A 52 9.29 -13.73 -8.95
N PHE A 53 10.17 -13.24 -9.82
CA PHE A 53 10.02 -13.30 -11.28
C PHE A 53 8.81 -12.52 -11.83
N GLY A 54 8.06 -11.82 -10.98
CA GLY A 54 6.80 -11.19 -11.36
C GLY A 54 5.65 -12.18 -11.60
N ALA A 55 5.78 -13.44 -11.17
CA ALA A 55 4.84 -14.51 -11.49
C ALA A 55 3.65 -14.54 -10.53
N MET A 56 2.42 -14.53 -11.06
CA MET A 56 1.20 -14.46 -10.25
C MET A 56 0.07 -15.25 -10.89
N THR A 57 -0.76 -15.89 -10.06
CA THR A 57 -1.97 -16.60 -10.52
C THR A 57 -3.15 -15.65 -10.66
N ALA A 58 -4.20 -16.07 -11.38
CA ALA A 58 -5.45 -15.31 -11.46
C ALA A 58 -6.07 -15.10 -10.08
N ASP A 59 -6.16 -16.15 -9.27
CA ASP A 59 -6.70 -16.08 -7.90
C ASP A 59 -5.94 -15.08 -7.02
N GLN A 60 -4.61 -14.99 -7.16
CA GLN A 60 -3.79 -14.00 -6.45
C GLN A 60 -4.08 -12.57 -6.90
N MET A 61 -4.37 -12.38 -8.19
CA MET A 61 -4.74 -11.09 -8.75
C MET A 61 -6.13 -10.65 -8.26
N ASP A 62 -7.09 -11.57 -8.17
CA ASP A 62 -8.41 -11.32 -7.60
C ASP A 62 -8.32 -10.91 -6.13
N VAL A 63 -7.52 -11.63 -5.34
CA VAL A 63 -7.27 -11.27 -3.93
C VAL A 63 -6.63 -9.89 -3.82
N LEU A 64 -5.68 -9.54 -4.70
CA LEU A 64 -5.07 -8.21 -4.71
C LEU A 64 -6.07 -7.11 -5.07
N ALA A 65 -7.00 -7.37 -6.00
CA ALA A 65 -8.07 -6.44 -6.32
C ALA A 65 -8.97 -6.20 -5.11
N ASP A 66 -9.44 -7.29 -4.47
CA ASP A 66 -10.29 -7.22 -3.26
C ASP A 66 -9.60 -6.42 -2.14
N VAL A 67 -8.34 -6.73 -1.84
CA VAL A 67 -7.62 -6.02 -0.78
C VAL A 67 -7.25 -4.59 -1.17
N GLY A 68 -7.08 -4.31 -2.46
CA GLY A 68 -6.85 -2.97 -2.99
C GLY A 68 -8.08 -2.09 -2.82
N GLU A 69 -9.28 -2.63 -3.05
CA GLU A 69 -10.54 -1.93 -2.84
C GLU A 69 -10.87 -1.74 -1.36
N GLU A 70 -10.57 -2.73 -0.52
CA GLU A 70 -10.98 -2.72 0.88
C GLU A 70 -10.04 -1.91 1.78
N TYR A 71 -8.72 -2.05 1.59
CA TYR A 71 -7.70 -1.50 2.50
C TYR A 71 -6.86 -0.37 1.90
N ALA A 72 -6.96 -0.13 0.59
CA ALA A 72 -6.14 0.85 -0.13
C ALA A 72 -7.01 1.82 -0.96
N ASP A 73 -6.40 2.47 -1.95
CA ASP A 73 -7.07 3.47 -2.81
C ASP A 73 -7.80 2.85 -4.01
N SER A 74 -8.14 1.56 -4.00
CA SER A 74 -8.56 0.83 -5.21
C SER A 74 -7.53 0.91 -6.36
N ILE A 75 -6.28 1.26 -6.04
CA ILE A 75 -5.17 1.39 -6.98
C ILE A 75 -4.06 0.46 -6.52
N LEU A 76 -3.63 -0.42 -7.42
CA LEU A 76 -2.46 -1.27 -7.26
C LEU A 76 -1.33 -0.72 -8.11
N HIS A 77 -0.18 -0.46 -7.49
CA HIS A 77 0.98 0.09 -8.19
C HIS A 77 1.97 -1.03 -8.54
N VAL A 78 2.07 -1.35 -9.83
CA VAL A 78 3.10 -2.26 -10.36
C VAL A 78 4.44 -1.54 -10.38
N THR A 79 5.46 -2.16 -9.78
CA THR A 79 6.76 -1.53 -9.58
C THR A 79 7.76 -1.92 -10.67
N THR A 80 8.85 -1.15 -10.77
CA THR A 80 10.00 -1.47 -11.64
C THR A 80 10.72 -2.76 -11.29
N ARG A 81 10.41 -3.37 -10.14
CA ARG A 81 10.95 -4.66 -9.70
C ARG A 81 9.92 -5.79 -9.82
N GLN A 82 8.92 -5.65 -10.69
CA GLN A 82 7.87 -6.65 -10.94
C GLN A 82 7.05 -7.02 -9.69
N ASP A 83 6.95 -6.06 -8.77
CA ASP A 83 6.24 -6.18 -7.50
C ASP A 83 4.94 -5.37 -7.50
N ILE A 84 4.10 -5.51 -6.47
CA ILE A 84 2.89 -4.70 -6.27
C ILE A 84 2.95 -3.94 -4.94
N GLN A 85 2.58 -2.66 -4.97
CA GLN A 85 2.44 -1.80 -3.80
C GLN A 85 0.98 -1.38 -3.60
N LEU A 86 0.52 -1.53 -2.36
CA LEU A 86 -0.72 -0.98 -1.85
C LEU A 86 -0.38 0.28 -1.05
N HIS A 87 -0.99 1.40 -1.44
CA HIS A 87 -0.78 2.69 -0.78
C HIS A 87 -1.94 3.02 0.15
N PHE A 88 -1.63 3.83 1.16
CA PHE A 88 -2.60 4.40 2.09
C PHE A 88 -3.31 3.38 3.00
N VAL A 89 -2.63 2.28 3.32
CA VAL A 89 -3.15 1.25 4.23
C VAL A 89 -3.09 1.75 5.67
N HIS A 90 -4.21 1.70 6.39
CA HIS A 90 -4.24 2.11 7.80
C HIS A 90 -3.45 1.14 8.70
N LEU A 91 -2.82 1.66 9.75
CA LEU A 91 -1.96 0.86 10.63
C LEU A 91 -2.73 -0.29 11.30
N GLU A 92 -3.95 -0.02 11.78
CA GLU A 92 -4.82 -1.02 12.42
C GLU A 92 -5.25 -2.15 11.48
N GLU A 93 -5.34 -1.86 10.18
CA GLU A 93 -5.82 -2.79 9.17
C GLU A 93 -4.68 -3.59 8.52
N THR A 94 -3.45 -3.13 8.71
CA THR A 94 -2.24 -3.76 8.15
C THR A 94 -2.11 -5.25 8.52
N PRO A 95 -2.33 -5.68 9.78
CA PRO A 95 -2.27 -7.10 10.13
C PRO A 95 -3.34 -7.96 9.44
N ASP A 96 -4.53 -7.38 9.21
CA ASP A 96 -5.65 -8.07 8.57
C ASP A 96 -5.39 -8.27 7.07
N LEU A 97 -4.92 -7.21 6.40
CA LEU A 97 -4.42 -7.24 5.03
C LEU A 97 -3.33 -8.32 4.87
N MET A 98 -2.31 -8.31 5.72
CA MET A 98 -1.21 -9.29 5.65
C MET A 98 -1.70 -10.73 5.79
N ARG A 99 -2.73 -10.97 6.62
CA ARG A 99 -3.32 -12.30 6.80
C ARG A 99 -4.06 -12.77 5.56
N ARG A 100 -4.82 -11.89 4.88
CA ARG A 100 -5.52 -12.23 3.62
C ARG A 100 -4.53 -12.50 2.50
N LEU A 101 -3.49 -11.67 2.37
CA LEU A 101 -2.41 -11.91 1.42
C LEU A 101 -1.73 -13.27 1.69
N GLY A 102 -1.40 -13.55 2.95
CA GLY A 102 -0.79 -14.83 3.36
C GLY A 102 -1.68 -16.04 3.05
N ALA A 103 -3.00 -15.93 3.20
CA ALA A 103 -3.95 -16.99 2.86
C ALA A 103 -3.97 -17.33 1.36
N ALA A 104 -3.64 -16.36 0.49
CA ALA A 104 -3.49 -16.54 -0.95
C ALA A 104 -2.04 -16.91 -1.38
N GLY A 105 -1.15 -17.18 -0.41
CA GLY A 105 0.25 -17.47 -0.68
C GLY A 105 1.09 -16.25 -1.09
N ILE A 106 0.57 -15.03 -0.90
CA ILE A 106 1.27 -13.78 -1.18
C ILE A 106 1.99 -13.30 0.08
N THR A 107 3.29 -13.04 -0.02
CA THR A 107 4.11 -12.59 1.11
C THR A 107 4.50 -11.12 1.00
N THR A 108 4.57 -10.43 2.14
CA THR A 108 5.14 -9.08 2.28
C THR A 108 6.48 -9.09 3.03
N HIS A 109 6.95 -10.29 3.41
CA HIS A 109 8.16 -10.47 4.18
C HIS A 109 9.38 -9.98 3.41
N GLU A 110 10.21 -9.15 4.03
CA GLU A 110 11.44 -8.63 3.44
C GLU A 110 11.25 -7.94 2.07
N ALA A 111 10.06 -7.41 1.80
CA ALA A 111 9.82 -6.58 0.62
C ALA A 111 10.54 -5.21 0.71
N CYS A 112 10.79 -4.76 1.94
CA CYS A 112 11.42 -3.50 2.31
C CYS A 112 12.50 -3.72 3.39
N GLY A 113 13.26 -2.66 3.70
CA GLY A 113 14.36 -2.72 4.68
C GLY A 113 15.71 -3.07 4.08
N ASN A 114 16.67 -3.40 4.96
CA ASN A 114 18.06 -3.74 4.64
C ASN A 114 18.22 -5.25 4.39
N VAL A 115 17.47 -5.75 3.42
CA VAL A 115 17.34 -7.17 3.08
C VAL A 115 17.27 -7.35 1.56
N VAL A 116 17.37 -8.59 1.10
CA VAL A 116 17.28 -8.92 -0.34
C VAL A 116 15.88 -8.59 -0.85
N ARG A 117 15.84 -7.68 -1.81
CA ARG A 117 14.61 -7.23 -2.48
C ARG A 117 14.07 -8.30 -3.43
N ASN A 118 12.95 -7.99 -4.08
CA ASN A 118 12.36 -8.90 -5.06
C ASN A 118 13.37 -9.32 -6.15
N VAL A 119 13.37 -10.61 -6.50
CA VAL A 119 14.21 -11.18 -7.55
C VAL A 119 13.45 -11.08 -8.86
N THR A 120 13.99 -10.30 -9.80
CA THR A 120 13.40 -10.09 -11.12
C THR A 120 13.95 -11.09 -12.13
N ALA A 121 13.14 -11.47 -13.12
CA ALA A 121 13.57 -12.30 -14.25
C ALA A 121 12.94 -11.82 -15.56
N CYS A 122 13.30 -12.49 -16.66
CA CYS A 122 12.61 -12.33 -17.93
C CYS A 122 11.11 -12.62 -17.72
N HIS A 123 10.27 -11.78 -18.33
CA HIS A 123 8.82 -11.91 -18.26
C HIS A 123 8.26 -12.94 -19.27
N LEU A 124 9.15 -13.51 -20.10
CA LEU A 124 8.90 -14.52 -21.13
C LEU A 124 9.67 -15.79 -20.82
#